data_AF-A0A1F8M081-F1
#
_entry.id   AF-A0A1F8M081-F1
#
_cell.length_a   1.000
_cell.length_b   1.000
_cell.length_c   1.000
_cell.angle_alpha   90.00
_cell.angle_beta   90.00
_cell.angle_gamma   90.00
#
_symmetry.space_group_name_H-M   'P 1'
#
loop_
_entity.id
_entity.type
_entity.pdbx_description
1 polymer ?
#
loop_
_entity_poly.entity_id
_entity_poly.type
_entity_poly.pdbx_seq_one_letter_code
_entity_poly.pdbx_strand_id
1 'polypeptide(L)'
;MWGDFIQEYQDNPMDNTDRYSYEVRLRVMLELLKSEINGQHTEEIELLNGLDGYLKRVLVPDRFIWEAEIQIGFPRDMFWFLYGKLPPVIRN
;
A
#
# COMPACT_ATOMS: atom_id res chain seq x y z
N MET A 1 -5.09 -10.87 3.58
CA MET A 1 -4.92 -10.31 2.22
C MET A 1 -4.76 -8.79 2.33
N TRP A 2 -4.33 -8.07 1.29
CA TRP A 2 -4.07 -6.62 1.38
C TRP A 2 -5.29 -5.81 1.88
N GLY A 3 -6.49 -6.12 1.39
CA GLY A 3 -7.73 -5.50 1.86
C GLY A 3 -7.98 -5.75 3.35
N ASP A 4 -7.83 -7.00 3.81
CA ASP A 4 -7.99 -7.37 5.22
C ASP A 4 -7.03 -6.57 6.11
N PHE A 5 -5.76 -6.45 5.70
CA PHE A 5 -4.77 -5.65 6.43
C PHE A 5 -5.18 -4.18 6.56
N ILE A 6 -5.66 -3.56 5.47
CA ILE A 6 -6.11 -2.16 5.51
C ILE A 6 -7.30 -2.00 6.46
N GLN A 7 -8.24 -2.96 6.48
CA GLN A 7 -9.37 -2.96 7.41
C GLN A 7 -8.92 -3.15 8.86
N GLU A 8 -8.04 -4.11 9.13
CA GLU A 8 -7.47 -4.36 10.47
C GLU A 8 -6.72 -3.12 10.99
N TYR A 9 -5.96 -2.44 10.13
CA TYR A 9 -5.29 -1.19 10.46
C TYR A 9 -6.28 -0.03 10.70
N GLN A 10 -7.41 0.03 10.00
CA GLN A 10 -8.47 1.00 10.29
C GLN A 10 -9.08 0.78 11.67
N ASP A 11 -9.36 -0.47 12.01
CA ASP A 11 -10.02 -0.84 13.25
C ASP A 11 -9.10 -0.69 14.46
N ASN A 12 -7.81 -1.02 14.29
CA ASN A 12 -6.81 -0.93 15.34
C ASN A 12 -5.42 -0.54 14.78
N PRO A 13 -5.14 0.76 14.58
CA PRO A 13 -3.88 1.23 14.01
C PRO A 13 -2.64 0.84 14.84
N MET A 14 -2.76 0.85 16.17
CA MET A 14 -1.64 0.59 17.08
C MET A 14 -1.10 -0.83 16.94
N ASP A 15 -2.00 -1.82 16.79
CA ASP A 15 -1.64 -3.23 16.76
C ASP A 15 -1.28 -3.75 15.36
N ASN A 16 -1.43 -2.92 14.32
CA ASN A 16 -1.25 -3.35 12.92
C ASN A 16 -0.21 -2.54 12.14
N THR A 17 0.29 -1.43 12.67
CA THR A 17 1.18 -0.54 11.91
C THR A 17 2.53 -1.16 11.52
N ASP A 18 3.03 -2.12 12.29
CA ASP A 18 4.31 -2.82 12.09
C ASP A 18 4.25 -3.80 10.91
N ARG A 19 3.07 -4.40 10.69
CA ARG A 19 2.78 -5.31 9.57
C ARG A 19 2.84 -4.63 8.21
N TYR A 20 2.75 -3.29 8.15
CA TYR A 20 2.77 -2.55 6.89
C TYR A 20 3.95 -2.91 5.98
N SER A 21 5.15 -3.03 6.56
CA SER A 21 6.38 -3.35 5.85
C SER A 21 6.33 -4.72 5.14
N TYR A 22 5.56 -5.66 5.69
CA TYR A 22 5.35 -6.99 5.13
C TYR A 22 4.20 -7.00 4.13
N GLU A 23 3.06 -6.42 4.50
CA GLU A 23 1.82 -6.44 3.73
C GLU A 23 1.91 -5.62 2.43
N VAL A 24 2.77 -4.59 2.39
CA VAL A 24 2.99 -3.77 1.19
C VAL A 24 3.52 -4.58 0.00
N ARG A 25 4.11 -5.76 0.22
CA ARG A 25 4.49 -6.71 -0.84
C ARG A 25 3.28 -7.17 -1.66
N LEU A 26 2.14 -7.39 -1.02
CA LEU A 26 0.88 -7.73 -1.72
C LEU A 26 0.43 -6.57 -2.60
N ARG A 27 0.54 -5.33 -2.11
CA ARG A 27 0.19 -4.14 -2.91
C ARG A 27 1.10 -3.96 -4.12
N VAL A 28 2.40 -4.27 -4.03
CA VAL A 28 3.31 -4.30 -5.18
C VAL A 28 2.87 -5.34 -6.20
N MET A 29 2.59 -6.57 -5.77
CA MET A 29 2.12 -7.63 -6.68
C MET A 29 0.85 -7.21 -7.43
N LEU A 30 -0.10 -6.57 -6.73
CA LEU A 30 -1.32 -6.04 -7.36
C LEU A 30 -1.03 -4.94 -8.39
N GLU A 31 -0.06 -4.04 -8.15
CA GLU A 31 0.33 -3.01 -9.14
C GLU A 31 0.92 -3.63 -10.40
N LEU A 32 1.80 -4.62 -10.22
CA LEU A 32 2.44 -5.31 -11.33
C LEU A 32 1.40 -6.05 -12.18
N LEU A 33 0.51 -6.82 -11.55
CA LEU A 33 -0.57 -7.53 -12.23
C LEU A 33 -1.54 -6.57 -12.92
N LYS A 34 -1.81 -5.39 -12.33
CA LYS A 34 -2.67 -4.37 -12.93
C LYS A 34 -2.17 -3.90 -14.30
N SER A 35 -0.85 -3.89 -14.51
CA SER A 35 -0.27 -3.51 -15.80
C SER A 35 -0.47 -4.58 -16.90
N GLU A 36 -0.78 -5.82 -16.51
CA GLU A 36 -0.93 -6.96 -17.43
C GLU A 36 -2.39 -7.23 -17.81
N ILE A 37 -3.35 -6.69 -17.06
CA ILE A 37 -4.78 -6.87 -17.31
C ILE A 37 -5.28 -5.84 -18.34
N ASN A 38 -5.65 -6.33 -19.53
CA ASN A 38 -6.18 -5.54 -20.65
C ASN A 38 -7.63 -5.05 -20.42
N GLY A 39 -7.88 -4.32 -19.33
CA GLY A 39 -9.21 -3.79 -18.99
C GLY A 39 -10.18 -4.83 -18.42
N GLN A 40 -9.67 -5.99 -18.01
CA GLN A 40 -10.41 -6.97 -17.20
C GLN A 40 -10.30 -6.61 -15.71
N HIS A 41 -11.15 -7.20 -14.85
CA HIS A 41 -11.13 -7.00 -13.40
C HIS A 41 -11.41 -5.56 -12.92
N THR A 42 -12.36 -4.89 -13.57
CA THR A 42 -12.73 -3.50 -13.24
C THR A 42 -13.18 -3.35 -11.78
N GLU A 43 -13.96 -4.31 -11.25
CA GLU A 43 -14.45 -4.28 -9.87
C GLU A 43 -13.30 -4.38 -8.86
N GLU A 44 -12.33 -5.25 -9.09
CA GLU A 44 -11.14 -5.41 -8.24
C GLU A 44 -10.22 -4.18 -8.31
N ILE A 45 -10.11 -3.56 -9.49
CA ILE A 45 -9.39 -2.29 -9.65
C ILE A 45 -10.08 -1.16 -8.88
N GLU A 46 -11.42 -1.08 -8.93
CA GLU A 46 -12.19 -0.09 -8.18
C GLU A 46 -12.04 -0.29 -6.67
N LEU A 47 -12.09 -1.54 -6.20
CA LEU A 47 -11.82 -1.88 -4.81
C LEU A 47 -10.41 -1.44 -4.38
N LEU A 48 -9.39 -1.76 -5.19
CA LEU A 48 -8.01 -1.37 -4.92
C LEU A 48 -7.85 0.14 -4.86
N ASN A 49 -8.50 0.89 -5.76
CA ASN A 49 -8.50 2.35 -5.75
C ASN A 49 -9.15 2.92 -4.48
N GLY A 50 -10.21 2.28 -3.96
CA GLY A 50 -10.84 2.63 -2.69
C GLY A 50 -9.89 2.47 -1.50
N LEU A 51 -9.19 1.34 -1.43
CA LEU A 51 -8.16 1.07 -0.41
C LEU A 51 -7.01 2.07 -0.51
N ASP A 52 -6.53 2.35 -1.72
CA ASP A 52 -5.47 3.34 -1.98
C ASP A 52 -5.91 4.75 -1.53
N GLY A 53 -7.19 5.11 -1.72
CA GLY A 53 -7.74 6.38 -1.29
C GLY A 53 -7.64 6.57 0.23
N TYR A 54 -7.91 5.52 1.01
CA TYR A 54 -7.68 5.54 2.45
C TYR A 54 -6.19 5.62 2.78
N LEU A 55 -5.38 4.73 2.19
CA LEU A 55 -3.95 4.66 2.47
C LEU A 55 -3.25 5.99 2.22
N LYS A 56 -3.56 6.71 1.12
CA LYS A 56 -2.99 8.03 0.82
C LYS A 56 -3.28 9.08 1.89
N ARG A 57 -4.38 8.98 2.64
CA ARG A 57 -4.73 9.93 3.70
C ARG A 57 -3.91 9.71 4.97
N VAL A 58 -3.57 8.45 5.27
CA VAL A 58 -2.92 8.07 6.53
C VAL A 58 -1.42 7.83 6.38
N LEU A 59 -0.95 7.54 5.16
CA LEU A 59 0.45 7.26 4.88
C LEU A 59 1.29 8.52 5.12
N VAL A 60 2.27 8.40 6.01
CA VAL A 60 3.25 9.45 6.24
C VAL A 60 4.46 9.19 5.34
N PRO A 61 4.88 10.18 4.52
CA PRO A 61 6.07 10.02 3.68
C PRO A 61 7.31 9.66 4.51
N ASP A 62 8.10 8.71 4.00
CA ASP A 62 9.33 8.24 4.61
C ASP A 62 10.29 7.74 3.52
N ARG A 63 11.43 7.18 3.93
CA ARG A 63 12.35 6.45 3.05
C ARG A 63 11.67 5.24 2.41
N PHE A 64 12.29 4.76 1.35
CA PHE A 64 11.92 3.49 0.71
C PHE A 64 11.95 2.36 1.75
N ILE A 65 10.91 1.52 1.78
CA ILE A 65 10.71 0.50 2.83
C ILE A 65 11.66 -0.69 2.70
N TRP A 66 12.08 -1.02 1.48
CA TRP A 66 12.94 -2.18 1.20
C TRP A 66 14.41 -1.80 1.01
N GLU A 67 15.22 -2.77 0.62
CA GLU A 67 16.64 -2.64 0.31
C GLU A 67 16.86 -1.60 -0.80
N ALA A 68 17.84 -0.71 -0.61
CA ALA A 68 18.07 0.43 -1.50
C ALA A 68 18.48 -0.01 -2.93
N GLU A 69 19.08 -1.19 -3.06
CA GLU A 69 19.57 -1.78 -4.29
C GLU A 69 18.44 -2.03 -5.30
N ILE A 70 17.23 -2.36 -4.82
CA ILE A 70 16.08 -2.63 -5.69
C ILE A 70 15.23 -1.38 -5.94
N GLN A 71 15.47 -0.27 -5.22
CA GLN A 71 14.68 0.97 -5.30
C GLN A 71 14.58 1.50 -6.74
N ILE A 72 15.62 1.32 -7.56
CA ILE A 72 15.64 1.77 -8.96
C ILE A 72 14.51 1.15 -9.81
N GLY A 73 14.04 -0.05 -9.46
CA GLY A 73 12.93 -0.74 -10.13
C GLY A 73 11.54 -0.29 -9.68
N PHE A 74 11.45 0.54 -8.62
CA PHE A 74 10.18 0.93 -8.00
C PHE A 74 10.05 2.46 -7.94
N PRO A 75 9.79 3.11 -9.09
CA PRO A 75 9.64 4.57 -9.14
C PRO A 75 8.49 5.04 -8.24
N ARG A 76 8.73 6.15 -7.52
CA ARG A 76 7.81 6.69 -6.51
C ARG A 76 6.42 7.02 -7.06
N ASP A 77 6.31 7.50 -8.30
CA ASP A 77 5.00 7.90 -8.85
C ASP A 77 4.05 6.70 -9.00
N MET A 78 4.59 5.52 -9.31
CA MET A 78 3.84 4.27 -9.46
C MET A 78 3.72 3.53 -8.13
N PHE A 79 4.83 3.42 -7.39
CA PHE A 79 4.93 2.66 -6.14
C PHE A 79 4.99 3.57 -4.90
N TRP A 80 4.21 4.64 -4.87
CA TRP A 80 4.22 5.66 -3.81
C TRP A 80 4.08 5.06 -2.40
N PHE A 81 3.34 3.96 -2.28
CA PHE A 81 3.13 3.22 -1.04
C PHE A 81 4.41 2.52 -0.51
N LEU A 82 5.47 2.39 -1.30
CA LEU A 82 6.79 1.94 -0.80
C LEU A 82 7.62 3.07 -0.18
N TYR A 83 7.14 4.31 -0.20
CA TYR A 83 7.86 5.50 0.26
C TYR A 83 7.17 6.18 1.44
N GLY A 84 6.72 5.36 2.39
CA GLY A 84 6.03 5.85 3.57
C GLY A 84 5.94 4.83 4.68
N LYS A 85 5.39 5.27 5.79
CA LYS A 85 5.02 4.41 6.92
C LYS A 85 3.62 4.76 7.39
N LEU A 86 2.97 3.76 7.96
CA LEU A 86 1.73 3.99 8.70
C LEU A 86 2.08 4.51 10.11
N PRO A 87 1.35 5.52 10.62
CA PRO A 87 1.49 5.96 12.00
C PRO A 87 0.68 5.04 12.94
N PRO A 88 1.13 4.81 14.18
CA PRO A 88 0.36 4.07 15.19
C PRO A 88 -0.86 4.85 15.70
N VAL A 89 -0.93 6.15 15.42
CA VAL A 89 -2.05 7.03 15.79
C VAL A 89 -2.40 7.88 14.57
N ILE A 90 -3.62 7.72 14.07
CA ILE A 90 -4.14 8.52 12.98
C ILE A 90 -4.65 9.84 13.60
N ARG A 91 -3.98 10.95 13.29
CA ARG A 91 -4.46 12.28 13.69
C ARG A 91 -5.44 12.77 12.63
N ASN A 92 -6.71 12.93 13.01
CA ASN A 92 -7.75 13.56 12.19
C ASN A 92 -7.49 15.05 12.02
#